data_AF-A0A2E0L767-F1
#
_entry.id   AF-A0A2E0L767-F1
#
_cell.length_a   1.000
_cell.length_b   1.000
_cell.length_c   1.000
_cell.angle_alpha   90.00
_cell.angle_beta   90.00
_cell.angle_gamma   90.00
#
_symmetry.space_group_name_H-M   'P 1'
#
loop_
_entity.id
_entity.type
_entity.pdbx_description
1 polymer ?
#
loop_
_entity_poly.entity_id
_entity_poly.type
_entity_poly.pdbx_seq_one_letter_code
_entity_poly.pdbx_strand_id
1 'polypeptide(L)'
;MNKSFNLIVHVDEKRRVVIDLPEDIPTGPLELEVMVHLPAESVLTRDTVRDRLSSAGLIDPSGPYVPAEAQELSAEERLRIGRALAGDKTVQQLIDEEREERS
;
A
#
# COMPACT_ATOMS: atom_id res chain seq x y z
N MET A 1 -5.52 -36.28 -16.94
CA MET A 1 -5.28 -36.74 -15.55
C MET A 1 -4.29 -35.75 -14.95
N ASN A 2 -4.75 -34.85 -14.09
CA ASN A 2 -3.89 -33.80 -13.55
C ASN A 2 -3.04 -34.41 -12.43
N LYS A 3 -1.72 -34.40 -12.60
CA LYS A 3 -0.78 -34.77 -11.54
C LYS A 3 -0.40 -33.48 -10.79
N SER A 4 -0.46 -33.53 -9.47
CA SER A 4 0.01 -32.45 -8.59
C SER A 4 1.38 -32.83 -8.05
N PHE A 5 2.33 -31.90 -8.09
CA PHE A 5 3.70 -32.09 -7.58
C PHE A 5 3.98 -31.04 -6.50
N ASN A 6 4.73 -31.42 -5.47
CA ASN A 6 5.27 -30.46 -4.51
C ASN A 6 6.64 -30.00 -5.01
N LEU A 7 6.79 -28.70 -5.26
CA LEU A 7 8.01 -28.10 -5.78
C LEU A 7 8.63 -27.21 -4.70
N ILE A 8 9.96 -27.21 -4.63
CA ILE A 8 10.70 -26.27 -3.81
C ILE A 8 10.93 -25.02 -4.65
N VAL A 9 10.61 -23.86 -4.07
CA VAL A 9 10.71 -22.56 -4.74
C VAL A 9 11.62 -21.66 -3.92
N HIS A 10 12.63 -21.11 -4.58
CA HIS A 10 13.58 -20.17 -3.99
C HIS A 10 13.48 -18.80 -4.66
N VAL A 11 13.56 -17.74 -3.86
CA VAL A 11 13.69 -16.37 -4.35
C VAL A 11 15.14 -15.96 -4.18
N ASP A 12 15.83 -15.65 -5.27
CA ASP A 12 17.23 -15.23 -5.23
C ASP A 12 17.39 -13.78 -4.74
N GLU A 13 18.63 -13.36 -4.47
CA GLU A 13 18.95 -11.99 -4.03
C GLU A 13 18.55 -10.91 -5.05
N LYS A 14 18.30 -11.30 -6.32
CA LYS A 14 17.85 -10.43 -7.41
C LYS A 14 16.34 -10.50 -7.63
N ARG A 15 15.59 -11.11 -6.70
CA ARG A 15 14.13 -11.31 -6.76
C ARG A 15 13.65 -12.17 -7.93
N ARG A 16 14.45 -13.13 -8.36
CA ARG A 16 14.06 -14.14 -9.37
C ARG A 16 13.56 -15.39 -8.66
N VAL A 17 12.57 -16.03 -9.27
CA VAL A 17 12.01 -17.30 -8.81
C VAL A 17 12.75 -18.44 -9.50
N VAL A 18 13.34 -19.33 -8.71
CA VAL A 18 13.97 -20.58 -9.18
C VAL A 18 13.09 -21.74 -8.70
N ILE A 19 12.73 -22.63 -9.62
CA ILE A 19 11.89 -23.80 -9.37
C ILE A 19 12.71 -25.04 -9.69
N ASP A 20 12.96 -25.86 -8.68
CA ASP A 20 13.64 -27.15 -8.86
C ASP A 20 12.61 -28.22 -9.24
N LEU A 21 12.73 -28.75 -10.46
CA LEU A 21 11.86 -29.80 -10.97
C LEU A 21 12.45 -31.17 -10.61
N PRO A 22 11.65 -32.12 -10.06
CA PRO A 22 12.11 -33.46 -9.76
C PRO A 22 12.38 -34.26 -11.06
N GLU A 23 13.24 -35.27 -10.96
CA GLU A 23 13.76 -36.05 -12.10
C GLU A 23 12.67 -36.81 -12.89
N ASP A 24 11.49 -36.99 -12.30
CA ASP A 24 10.34 -37.66 -12.90
C ASP A 24 9.50 -36.74 -13.82
N ILE A 25 9.79 -35.44 -13.85
CA ILE A 25 9.12 -34.51 -14.77
C ILE A 25 9.80 -34.56 -16.14
N PRO A 26 9.05 -34.89 -17.22
CA PRO A 26 9.63 -35.00 -18.55
C PRO A 26 10.17 -33.65 -19.02
N THR A 27 11.37 -33.66 -19.60
CA THR A 27 11.96 -32.50 -20.26
C THR A 27 11.10 -32.07 -21.45
N GLY A 28 10.59 -30.83 -21.41
CA GLY A 28 9.71 -30.28 -22.43
C GLY A 28 9.17 -28.91 -22.04
N PRO A 29 8.33 -28.28 -22.89
CA PRO A 29 7.67 -27.02 -22.55
C PRO A 29 6.74 -27.23 -21.35
N LEU A 30 6.93 -26.39 -20.33
CA LEU A 30 6.10 -26.33 -19.13
C LEU A 30 5.32 -25.02 -19.14
N GLU A 31 4.02 -25.11 -18.89
CA GLU A 31 3.16 -23.95 -18.67
C GLU A 31 3.08 -23.69 -17.16
N LEU A 32 3.46 -22.48 -16.75
CA LEU A 32 3.44 -22.04 -15.36
C LEU A 32 2.35 -20.99 -15.20
N GLU A 33 1.31 -21.31 -14.45
CA GLU A 33 0.28 -20.35 -14.06
C GLU A 33 0.67 -19.72 -12.71
N VAL A 34 1.03 -18.44 -12.73
CA VAL A 34 1.42 -17.69 -11.53
C VAL A 34 0.24 -16.87 -11.05
N MET A 35 -0.31 -17.26 -9.89
CA MET A 35 -1.34 -16.49 -9.21
C MET A 35 -0.70 -15.65 -8.11
N VAL A 36 -0.64 -14.33 -8.31
CA VAL A 36 -0.13 -13.41 -7.31
C VAL A 36 -1.23 -13.17 -6.28
N HIS A 37 -1.12 -13.83 -5.12
CA HIS A 37 -1.86 -13.40 -3.94
C HIS A 37 -1.15 -12.17 -3.38
N LEU A 38 -1.63 -10.99 -3.76
CA LEU A 38 -1.34 -9.80 -2.98
C LEU A 38 -1.83 -10.09 -1.55
N PRO A 39 -0.98 -9.94 -0.51
CA PRO A 39 -1.49 -10.00 0.84
C PRO A 39 -2.66 -9.01 0.90
N ALA A 40 -3.81 -9.46 1.41
CA ALA A 40 -4.96 -8.59 1.66
C ALA A 40 -4.40 -7.31 2.29
N GLU A 41 -4.75 -6.15 1.71
CA GLU A 41 -4.24 -4.83 2.12
C GLU A 41 -4.04 -4.86 3.63
N SER A 42 -2.76 -4.91 4.06
CA SER A 42 -2.46 -4.90 5.47
C SER A 42 -3.11 -3.63 5.99
N VAL A 43 -4.20 -3.76 6.76
CA VAL A 43 -4.98 -2.63 7.26
C VAL A 43 -3.98 -1.65 7.81
N LEU A 44 -3.77 -0.56 7.07
CA LEU A 44 -2.70 0.36 7.38
C LEU A 44 -3.14 1.05 8.66
N THR A 45 -2.56 0.60 9.78
CA THR A 45 -2.86 1.22 11.06
C THR A 45 -2.42 2.67 10.98
N ARG A 46 -3.14 3.55 11.68
CA ARG A 46 -2.85 4.98 11.74
C ARG A 46 -1.36 5.25 12.00
N ASP A 47 -0.75 4.47 12.87
CA ASP A 47 0.66 4.60 13.25
C ASP A 47 1.59 4.24 12.09
N THR A 48 1.31 3.14 11.37
CA THR A 48 2.08 2.76 10.18
C THR A 48 1.98 3.78 9.06
N VAL A 49 0.80 4.40 8.87
CA VAL A 49 0.62 5.50 7.91
C VAL A 49 1.41 6.72 8.34
N ARG A 50 1.33 7.08 9.63
CA ARG A 50 2.03 8.24 10.18
C ARG A 50 3.54 8.10 10.06
N ASP A 51 4.09 6.93 10.33
CA ASP A 51 5.53 6.65 10.18
C ASP A 51 6.00 6.76 8.73
N ARG A 52 5.22 6.22 7.78
CA ARG A 52 5.52 6.33 6.35
C ARG A 52 5.47 7.76 5.86
N LEU A 53 4.45 8.51 6.27
CA LEU A 53 4.29 9.91 5.87
C LEU A 53 5.34 10.82 6.54
N SER A 54 5.73 10.54 7.78
CA SER A 54 6.84 11.23 8.45
C SER A 54 8.17 10.94 7.78
N SER A 55 8.43 9.67 7.43
CA SER A 55 9.64 9.26 6.67
C SER A 55 9.69 9.89 5.27
N ALA A 56 8.54 10.17 4.68
CA ALA A 56 8.41 10.88 3.41
C ALA A 56 8.52 12.42 3.54
N GLY A 57 8.69 12.95 4.75
CA GLY A 57 8.74 14.40 5.01
C GLY A 57 7.40 15.11 4.81
N LEU A 58 6.29 14.36 4.74
CA LEU A 58 4.95 14.90 4.53
C LEU A 58 4.24 15.22 5.85
N ILE A 59 4.76 14.72 6.96
CA ILE A 59 4.31 15.04 8.32
C ILE A 59 5.52 15.51 9.11
N ASP A 60 5.42 16.70 9.68
CA ASP A 60 6.36 17.17 10.69
C ASP A 60 6.12 16.43 12.01
N PRO A 61 7.09 15.66 12.53
CA PRO A 61 6.95 14.94 13.79
C PRO A 61 7.06 15.84 15.02
N SER A 62 7.37 17.14 14.88
CA SER A 62 7.72 18.06 15.96
C SER A 62 6.62 18.35 17.00
N GLY A 63 5.38 17.89 16.78
CA GLY A 63 4.32 17.90 17.79
C GLY A 63 3.00 18.49 17.27
N PRO A 64 2.04 18.82 18.16
CA PRO A 64 0.75 19.38 17.75
C PRO A 64 0.83 20.86 17.33
N TYR A 65 2.01 21.46 17.38
CA TYR A 65 2.23 22.87 17.11
C TYR A 65 2.84 23.06 15.74
N VAL A 66 2.30 24.04 15.03
CA VAL A 66 2.85 24.54 13.79
C VAL A 66 4.19 25.21 14.09
N PRO A 67 5.28 24.89 13.35
CA PRO A 67 6.58 25.53 13.52
C PRO A 67 6.50 27.05 13.44
N ALA A 68 7.37 27.77 14.14
CA ALA A 68 7.35 29.24 14.20
C ALA A 68 7.59 29.89 12.82
N GLU A 69 8.29 29.18 11.96
CA GLU A 69 8.61 29.53 10.57
C GLU A 69 7.53 29.13 9.56
N ALA A 70 6.49 28.42 9.99
CA ALA A 70 5.45 27.98 9.07
C ALA A 70 4.68 29.19 8.51
N GLN A 71 4.43 29.13 7.21
CA GLN A 71 3.64 30.15 6.52
C GLN A 71 2.20 29.69 6.40
N GLU A 72 1.29 30.63 6.65
CA GLU A 72 -0.13 30.38 6.43
C GLU A 72 -0.38 30.13 4.94
N LEU A 73 -1.10 29.06 4.62
CA LEU A 73 -1.46 28.74 3.24
C LEU A 73 -2.30 29.87 2.64
N SER A 74 -2.03 30.25 1.39
CA SER A 74 -2.91 31.13 0.63
C SER A 74 -4.29 30.49 0.44
N ALA A 75 -5.31 31.31 0.13
CA ALA A 75 -6.65 30.79 -0.15
C ALA A 75 -6.67 29.80 -1.33
N GLU A 76 -5.85 30.05 -2.35
CA GLU A 76 -5.71 29.17 -3.51
C GLU A 76 -5.05 27.84 -3.13
N GLU A 77 -3.99 27.85 -2.32
CA GLU A 77 -3.34 26.63 -1.86
C GLU A 77 -4.23 25.80 -0.94
N ARG A 78 -5.00 26.44 -0.05
CA ARG A 78 -6.01 25.75 0.76
C ARG A 78 -7.04 25.05 -0.12
N LEU A 79 -7.52 25.72 -1.17
CA LEU A 79 -8.49 25.14 -2.09
C LEU A 79 -7.91 23.96 -2.88
N ARG A 80 -6.66 24.10 -3.36
CA ARG A 80 -5.94 23.05 -4.09
C ARG A 80 -5.70 21.82 -3.22
N ILE A 81 -5.23 22.00 -2.00
CA ILE A 81 -4.98 20.91 -1.04
C ILE A 81 -6.31 20.28 -0.61
N GLY A 82 -7.34 21.09 -0.35
CA GLY A 82 -8.68 20.60 -0.03
C GLY A 82 -9.24 19.67 -1.10
N ARG A 83 -9.14 20.05 -2.38
CA ARG A 83 -9.56 19.20 -3.51
C ARG A 83 -8.71 17.95 -3.66
N ALA A 84 -7.39 18.05 -3.45
CA ALA A 84 -6.51 16.90 -3.56
C ALA A 84 -6.77 15.83 -2.48
N LEU A 85 -7.19 16.25 -1.28
CA LEU A 85 -7.45 15.34 -0.16
C LEU A 85 -8.89 14.82 -0.13
N ALA A 86 -9.87 15.67 -0.41
CA ALA A 86 -11.30 15.31 -0.37
C ALA A 86 -11.82 14.76 -1.71
N GLY A 87 -11.06 14.90 -2.80
CA GLY A 87 -11.56 14.64 -4.15
C GLY A 87 -12.79 15.49 -4.45
N ASP A 88 -13.84 14.86 -4.96
CA ASP A 88 -15.14 15.47 -5.24
C ASP A 88 -16.09 15.46 -4.02
N LYS A 89 -15.67 14.91 -2.88
CA LYS A 89 -16.52 14.83 -1.69
C LYS A 89 -16.63 16.19 -1.00
N THR A 90 -17.83 16.54 -0.62
CA THR A 90 -18.10 17.69 0.24
C THR A 90 -17.61 17.42 1.66
N VAL A 91 -17.29 18.49 2.40
CA VAL A 91 -16.90 18.40 3.82
C VAL A 91 -17.94 17.64 4.65
N GLN A 92 -19.22 17.81 4.35
CA GLN A 92 -20.30 17.11 5.03
C GLN A 92 -20.25 15.59 4.79
N GLN A 93 -20.01 15.15 3.55
CA GLN A 93 -19.89 13.72 3.22
C GLN A 93 -18.72 13.04 3.95
N LEU A 94 -17.61 13.74 4.12
CA LEU A 94 -16.47 13.22 4.88
C LEU A 94 -16.79 13.06 6.37
N ILE A 95 -17.55 14.01 6.94
CA ILE A 95 -17.99 13.94 8.34
C ILE A 95 -18.99 12.81 8.55
N ASP A 96 -19.87 12.57 7.58
CA ASP A 96 -20.88 11.52 7.66
C ASP A 96 -20.23 10.12 7.55
N GLU A 97 -19.26 9.92 6.66
CA GLU A 97 -18.47 8.67 6.58
C GLU A 97 -17.74 8.34 7.89
N GLU A 98 -17.11 9.33 8.55
CA GLU A 98 -16.44 9.10 9.84
C GLU A 98 -17.43 8.69 10.96
N ARG A 99 -18.69 9.14 10.88
CA ARG A 99 -19.73 8.78 11.86
C ARG A 99 -20.27 7.37 11.64
N GLU A 100 -20.43 6.96 10.39
CA GLU A 100 -20.87 5.61 10.03
C GLU A 100 -19.82 4.56 10.43
N GLU A 101 -18.52 4.85 10.26
CA GLU A 101 -17.43 3.93 10.67
C GLU A 101 -17.33 3.69 12.19
N ARG A 102 -17.98 4.52 13.01
CA ARG A 102 -17.98 4.41 14.49
C ARG A 102 -19.23 3.72 15.07
N SER A 103 -20.18 3.35 14.22
CA SER A 103 -21.47 2.75 14.61
C SER A 103 -21.48 1.25 14.37
#